data_AF-A0A1J3GI64-F1
#
_entry.id   AF-A0A1J3GI64-F1
#
_cell.length_a   1.000
_cell.length_b   1.000
_cell.length_c   1.000
_cell.angle_alpha   90.00
_cell.angle_beta   90.00
_cell.angle_gamma   90.00
#
_symmetry.space_group_name_H-M   'P 1'
#
loop_
_entity.id
_entity.type
_entity.pdbx_description
1 polymer ?
#
loop_
_entity_poly.entity_id
_entity_poly.type
_entity_poly.pdbx_seq_one_letter_code
_entity_poly.pdbx_strand_id
1 'polypeptide(L)'
;YGSCNYFNSLYKGKVREDAPNANYMSLLWLIPKLLNGVWEFIRSFIIGFWKGEEYKENWTMMSVRVLGIVLPGASDHFPHDYVNATRLGGLSRPVTTTTPEDKLALIA
;
A
#
# COMPACT_ATOMS: atom_id res chain seq x y z
N TYR A 1 -12.75 -8.80 14.43
CA TYR A 1 -12.01 -8.11 13.35
C TYR A 1 -12.56 -6.71 13.16
N GLY A 2 -11.73 -5.75 12.73
CA GLY A 2 -12.09 -4.35 12.51
C GLY A 2 -11.67 -3.87 11.11
N SER A 3 -12.10 -2.67 10.72
CA SER A 3 -11.85 -2.13 9.38
C SER A 3 -10.36 -1.97 9.08
N CYS A 4 -9.95 -2.37 7.87
CA CYS A 4 -8.60 -2.20 7.33
C CYS A 4 -8.42 -0.81 6.68
N ASN A 5 -7.40 -0.08 7.12
CA ASN A 5 -6.97 1.15 6.47
C ASN A 5 -5.95 0.83 5.39
N TYR A 6 -6.31 1.03 4.14
CA TYR A 6 -5.44 0.79 2.99
C TYR A 6 -5.02 2.10 2.34
N PHE A 7 -3.72 2.26 2.08
CA PHE A 7 -3.17 3.36 1.30
C PHE A 7 -2.47 2.78 0.07
N ASN A 8 -2.66 3.41 -1.09
CA ASN A 8 -1.90 3.04 -2.29
C ASN A 8 -0.60 3.84 -2.40
N SER A 9 0.22 3.52 -3.41
CA SER A 9 1.49 4.17 -3.74
C SER A 9 1.40 5.67 -4.07
N LEU A 10 0.17 6.21 -4.15
CA LEU A 10 -0.11 7.64 -4.34
C LEU A 10 -0.67 8.30 -3.06
N TYR A 11 -0.59 7.59 -1.92
CA TYR A 11 -1.09 8.02 -0.61
C TYR A 11 -2.60 8.21 -0.53
N LYS A 12 -3.38 7.63 -1.46
CA LYS A 12 -4.85 7.69 -1.38
C LYS A 12 -5.34 6.60 -0.41
N GLY A 13 -5.90 7.03 0.72
CA GLY A 13 -6.42 6.16 1.76
C GLY A 13 -7.87 5.72 1.51
N LYS A 14 -8.16 4.46 1.81
CA LYS A 14 -9.51 3.86 1.79
C LYS A 14 -9.70 2.99 3.03
N VAL A 15 -10.87 3.11 3.65
CA VAL A 15 -11.29 2.16 4.69
C VAL A 15 -11.99 0.99 4.03
N ARG A 16 -11.54 -0.23 4.30
CA ARG A 16 -12.08 -1.49 3.80
C ARG A 16 -12.50 -2.35 4.98
N GLU A 17 -13.44 -3.27 4.76
CA GLU A 17 -13.74 -4.26 5.79
C GLU A 17 -12.64 -5.32 5.88
N ASP A 18 -12.12 -5.74 4.72
CA ASP A 18 -11.07 -6.75 4.60
C ASP A 18 -9.78 -6.21 3.99
N ALA A 19 -8.69 -6.97 4.14
CA ALA A 19 -7.43 -6.70 3.47
C ALA A 19 -7.62 -6.72 1.94
N PRO A 20 -7.01 -5.79 1.19
CA PRO A 20 -7.24 -5.61 -0.25
C PRO A 20 -6.85 -6.84 -1.08
N ASN A 21 -6.02 -7.72 -0.54
CA ASN A 21 -5.55 -8.92 -1.21
C ASN A 21 -5.75 -10.14 -0.30
N ALA A 22 -6.93 -10.74 -0.37
CA ALA A 22 -7.27 -11.95 0.38
C ALA A 22 -6.30 -13.12 0.11
N ASN A 23 -5.65 -13.15 -1.06
CA ASN A 23 -4.70 -14.18 -1.48
C ASN A 23 -3.31 -13.60 -1.73
N TYR A 24 -2.79 -12.80 -0.80
CA TYR A 24 -1.53 -12.07 -0.98
C TYR A 24 -0.35 -12.94 -1.40
N MET A 25 -0.28 -14.19 -0.94
CA MET A 25 0.80 -15.13 -1.25
C MET A 25 0.60 -15.91 -2.56
N SER A 26 -0.50 -15.67 -3.28
CA SER A 26 -0.73 -16.33 -4.58
C SER A 26 0.29 -15.87 -5.62
N LEU A 27 0.75 -16.81 -6.44
CA LEU A 27 1.72 -16.58 -7.52
C LEU A 27 1.17 -15.61 -8.58
N LEU A 28 -0.15 -15.50 -8.71
CA LEU A 28 -0.82 -14.54 -9.60
C LEU A 28 -0.48 -13.08 -9.25
N TRP A 29 -0.12 -12.81 -7.98
CA TRP A 29 0.28 -11.49 -7.52
C TRP A 29 1.76 -11.19 -7.69
N LEU A 30 2.56 -12.14 -8.18
CA LEU A 30 4.01 -11.95 -8.36
C LEU A 30 4.32 -10.78 -9.29
N ILE A 31 3.71 -10.75 -10.48
CA ILE A 31 3.92 -9.69 -11.48
C ILE A 31 3.45 -8.33 -10.92
N PRO A 32 2.23 -8.18 -10.38
CA PRO A 32 1.81 -6.93 -9.74
C PRO A 32 2.77 -6.43 -8.65
N LYS A 33 3.28 -7.33 -7.81
CA LYS A 33 4.23 -6.98 -6.73
C LYS A 33 5.58 -6.52 -7.26
N LEU A 34 6.08 -7.14 -8.33
CA LEU A 34 7.29 -6.69 -9.02
C LEU A 34 7.11 -5.30 -9.62
N LEU A 35 5.99 -5.07 -10.32
CA LEU A 35 5.67 -3.76 -10.88
C LEU A 35 5.54 -2.69 -9.77
N ASN A 36 4.93 -3.03 -8.64
CA ASN A 36 4.87 -2.15 -7.48
C ASN A 36 6.27 -1.86 -6.92
N GLY A 37 7.13 -2.88 -6.76
CA GLY A 37 8.51 -2.67 -6.32
C GLY A 37 9.31 -1.75 -7.25
N VAL A 38 9.20 -1.94 -8.57
CA VAL A 38 9.83 -1.05 -9.56
C VAL A 38 9.26 0.37 -9.47
N TRP A 39 7.94 0.50 -9.32
CA TRP A 39 7.31 1.80 -9.11
C TRP A 39 7.82 2.50 -7.85
N GLU A 40 7.88 1.80 -6.71
CA GLU A 40 8.37 2.34 -5.44
C GLU A 40 9.85 2.74 -5.51
N PHE A 41 10.67 1.97 -6.25
CA PHE A 41 12.05 2.35 -6.54
C PHE A 41 12.13 3.65 -7.35
N ILE A 42 11.37 3.79 -8.44
CA ILE A 42 11.30 5.04 -9.21
C ILE A 42 10.79 6.19 -8.34
N ARG A 43 9.74 5.93 -7.54
CA ARG A 43 9.12 6.89 -6.64
C ARG A 43 10.11 7.46 -5.62
N SER A 44 11.06 6.65 -5.15
CA SER A 44 12.10 7.07 -4.18
C SER A 44 12.95 8.25 -4.67
N PHE A 45 13.14 8.40 -5.98
CA PHE A 45 13.90 9.51 -6.58
C PHE A 45 13.04 10.76 -6.78
N ILE A 46 11.75 10.60 -7.06
CA ILE A 46 10.88 11.70 -7.44
C ILE A 46 10.06 12.27 -6.28
N ILE A 47 9.91 11.53 -5.17
CA ILE A 47 9.02 11.92 -4.08
C ILE A 47 9.40 13.25 -3.42
N GLY A 48 10.71 13.55 -3.31
CA GLY A 48 11.17 14.83 -2.78
C GLY A 48 10.65 16.03 -3.59
N PHE A 49 10.65 15.91 -4.92
CA PHE A 49 10.11 16.94 -5.82
C PHE A 49 8.58 16.98 -5.83
N TRP A 50 7.93 15.83 -5.63
CA TRP A 50 6.48 15.73 -5.72
C TRP A 50 5.75 16.14 -4.43
N LYS A 51 6.31 15.77 -3.27
CA LYS A 51 5.66 15.90 -1.96
C LYS A 51 6.37 16.86 -1.00
N GLY A 52 7.60 17.26 -1.30
CA GLY A 52 8.44 18.11 -0.45
C GLY A 52 9.75 17.42 -0.08
N GLU A 53 10.81 18.22 0.13
CA GLU A 53 12.16 17.73 0.46
C GLU A 53 12.18 16.86 1.73
N GLU A 54 11.25 17.07 2.67
CA GLU A 54 11.12 16.28 3.89
C GLU A 54 10.72 14.82 3.65
N TYR A 55 10.21 14.49 2.46
CA TYR A 55 9.85 13.12 2.05
C TYR A 55 10.92 12.46 1.19
N LYS A 56 12.02 13.15 0.90
CA LYS A 56 13.11 12.62 0.09
C LYS A 56 13.71 11.38 0.76
N GLU A 57 13.77 10.30 -0.01
CA GLU A 57 14.36 9.05 0.48
C GLU A 57 15.89 9.12 0.40
N ASN A 58 16.55 8.55 1.41
CA ASN A 58 18.00 8.44 1.46
C ASN A 58 18.49 7.11 0.86
N TRP A 59 19.80 6.93 0.76
CA TRP A 59 20.43 5.71 0.24
C TRP A 59 19.98 4.43 0.94
N THR A 60 19.71 4.49 2.25
CA THR A 60 19.21 3.35 3.02
C THR A 60 17.84 2.92 2.50
N MET A 61 16.90 3.87 2.34
CA MET A 61 15.57 3.57 1.80
C MET A 61 15.63 3.11 0.35
N MET A 62 16.47 3.74 -0.49
CA MET A 62 16.69 3.29 -1.87
C MET A 62 17.18 1.84 -1.93
N SER A 63 18.08 1.43 -1.03
CA SER A 63 18.55 0.04 -0.92
C SER A 63 17.43 -0.91 -0.52
N VAL A 64 16.57 -0.50 0.41
CA VAL A 64 15.36 -1.24 0.78
C VAL A 64 14.42 -1.42 -0.42
N ARG A 65 14.25 -0.40 -1.28
CA ARG A 65 13.44 -0.52 -2.50
C ARG A 65 14.01 -1.59 -3.45
N VAL A 66 15.33 -1.64 -3.62
CA VAL A 66 15.99 -2.70 -4.42
C VAL A 66 15.71 -4.09 -3.84
N LEU A 67 15.84 -4.25 -2.51
CA LEU A 67 15.47 -5.50 -1.84
C LEU A 67 13.98 -5.85 -2.02
N GLY A 68 13.10 -4.85 -2.03
CA GLY A 68 11.68 -5.01 -2.28
C GLY A 68 11.31 -5.46 -3.70
N ILE A 69 12.19 -5.25 -4.68
CA ILE A 69 12.06 -5.83 -6.03
C ILE A 69 12.49 -7.30 -6.02
N VAL A 70 13.58 -7.63 -5.32
CA VAL A 70 14.08 -9.01 -5.18
C VAL A 70 13.13 -9.88 -4.34
N LEU A 71 12.45 -9.27 -3.37
CA LEU A 71 11.45 -9.88 -2.50
C LEU A 71 10.08 -9.21 -2.73
N PRO A 72 9.33 -9.61 -3.77
CA PRO A 72 8.14 -8.90 -4.20
C PRO A 72 7.10 -8.76 -3.09
N GLY A 73 6.66 -7.52 -2.88
CA GLY A 73 5.68 -7.17 -1.86
C GLY A 73 6.28 -6.79 -0.50
N ALA A 74 7.60 -6.68 -0.37
CA ALA A 74 8.25 -6.09 0.79
C ALA A 74 8.54 -4.58 0.60
N SER A 75 8.53 -4.10 -0.64
CA SER A 75 9.03 -2.77 -1.01
C SER A 75 8.37 -1.61 -0.26
N ASP A 76 7.09 -1.73 0.10
CA ASP A 76 6.24 -0.70 0.71
C ASP A 76 5.81 -1.05 2.15
N HIS A 77 6.55 -1.94 2.80
CA HIS A 77 6.25 -2.47 4.14
C HIS A 77 7.31 -2.07 5.19
N PHE A 78 7.95 -0.91 5.03
CA PHE A 78 8.88 -0.37 6.03
C PHE A 78 8.20 0.70 6.91
N PRO A 79 8.66 0.90 8.17
CA PRO A 79 8.09 1.91 9.06
C PRO A 79 7.98 3.31 8.43
N HIS A 80 8.94 3.69 7.59
CA HIS A 80 8.93 4.94 6.84
C HIS A 80 7.71 5.08 5.92
N ASP A 81 7.26 4.00 5.29
CA ASP A 81 6.09 4.00 4.39
C ASP A 81 4.79 4.25 5.14
N TYR A 82 4.65 3.67 6.34
CA TYR A 82 3.48 3.92 7.21
C TYR A 82 3.44 5.37 7.70
N VAL A 83 4.60 5.93 8.08
CA VAL A 83 4.70 7.34 8.46
C VAL A 83 4.32 8.24 7.27
N ASN A 84 4.82 7.97 6.08
CA ASN A 84 4.47 8.75 4.89
C ASN A 84 2.99 8.61 4.51
N ALA A 85 2.42 7.40 4.61
CA ALA A 85 1.00 7.17 4.36
C ALA A 85 0.09 7.96 5.29
N THR A 86 0.45 8.06 6.56
CA THR A 86 -0.33 8.83 7.55
C THR A 86 -0.14 10.34 7.43
N ARG A 87 1.04 10.81 7.01
CA ARG A 87 1.32 12.25 6.81
C ARG A 87 0.73 12.80 5.51
N LEU A 88 0.86 12.04 4.42
CA LEU A 88 0.48 12.47 3.07
C LEU A 88 -0.93 12.06 2.68
N GLY A 89 -1.48 11.05 3.35
CA GLY A 89 -2.76 10.45 3.02
C GLY A 89 -3.91 10.96 3.88
N GLY A 90 -5.11 10.92 3.30
CA GLY A 90 -6.37 11.07 4.02
C GLY A 90 -7.20 9.79 3.89
N LEU A 91 -7.96 9.45 4.93
CA LEU A 91 -8.88 8.31 4.88
C LEU A 91 -10.20 8.73 4.24
N SER A 92 -10.51 8.15 3.08
CA SER A 92 -11.87 8.16 2.56
C SER A 92 -12.65 6.98 3.14
N ARG A 93 -13.71 7.27 3.91
CA ARG A 93 -14.66 6.23 4.34
C ARG A 93 -15.65 6.01 3.19
N PRO A 94 -15.76 4.79 2.64
CA PRO A 94 -16.89 4.48 1.78
C PRO A 94 -18.18 4.60 2.59
N VAL A 95 -19.26 5.07 1.94
CA VAL A 95 -20.61 4.96 2.50
C VAL A 95 -20.89 3.47 2.66
N THR A 96 -21.14 3.03 3.89
CA THR A 96 -21.53 1.64 4.18
C THR A 96 -22.87 1.34 3.51
N THR A 97 -22.85 0.58 2.42
CA THR A 97 -24.05 0.14 1.68
C THR A 97 -24.39 -1.33 1.89
N THR A 98 -23.53 -2.11 2.53
CA THR A 98 -23.72 -3.56 2.73
C THR A 98 -24.23 -3.84 4.14
N THR A 99 -25.42 -4.43 4.21
CA THR A 99 -26.04 -4.87 5.46
C THR A 99 -25.41 -6.19 5.94
N PRO A 100 -25.52 -6.54 7.23
CA PRO A 100 -25.03 -7.83 7.74
C PRO A 100 -25.60 -9.04 7.00
N GLU A 101 -26.79 -8.92 6.41
CA GLU A 101 -27.48 -9.96 5.66
C GLU A 101 -26.82 -10.23 4.30
N ASP A 102 -26.39 -9.17 3.61
CA ASP A 102 -25.61 -9.27 2.37
C ASP A 102 -24.29 -10.01 2.58
N LYS A 103 -23.73 -9.92 3.80
CA LYS A 103 -22.49 -10.61 4.17
C LYS A 103 -22.70 -12.11 4.38
N LEU A 104 -23.81 -12.52 5.00
CA LEU A 104 -24.12 -13.95 5.18
C LEU A 104 -24.35 -14.65 3.84
N ALA A 105 -24.89 -13.96 2.84
CA ALA A 105 -25.15 -14.51 1.51
C ALA A 105 -23.88 -14.76 0.67
N LEU A 106 -22.74 -14.15 1.02
CA LEU A 106 -21.47 -14.32 0.30
C LEU A 106 -20.61 -15.48 0.84
N ILE A 107 -20.98 -16.03 1.99
CA ILE A 107 -20.27 -17.13 2.69
C ILE A 107 -21.10 -18.43 2.72
N ALA A 108 -22.32 -18.43 2.18
CA ALA A 108 -23.16 -19.60 1.95
C ALA A 108 -23.02 -20.10 0.51
#